data_AF-A0A840RWA0-F1
#
_entry.id   AF-A0A840RWA0-F1
#
_cell.length_a   1.000
_cell.length_b   1.000
_cell.length_c   1.000
_cell.angle_alpha   90.00
_cell.angle_beta   90.00
_cell.angle_gamma   90.00
#
_symmetry.space_group_name_H-M   'P 1'
#
loop_
_entity.id
_entity.type
_entity.pdbx_description
1 polymer ?
#
loop_
_entity_poly.entity_id
_entity_poly.type
_entity_poly.pdbx_seq_one_letter_code
_entity_poly.pdbx_strand_id
1 'polypeptide(L)'
;MTKPTTPKQAPVIPKTNPHFRSVDRAPYEMGFLLKAIDDDVSSYAPITDDQALKAEAIAKHADNAQEVISRGLEAIGEVLSIAGCNADATVNGSTVSAIGEIIRHLTVEAQLMRDMGDLMTDTVAAHQKRRAQ
;
A
#
# COMPACT_ATOMS: atom_id res chain seq x y z
N MET A 1 -32.58 -48.05 -5.90
CA MET A 1 -31.92 -47.26 -4.83
C MET A 1 -30.94 -46.29 -5.47
N THR A 2 -31.36 -45.05 -5.71
CA THR A 2 -30.50 -43.99 -6.25
C THR A 2 -29.89 -43.21 -5.08
N LYS A 3 -28.55 -43.17 -5.02
CA LYS A 3 -27.80 -42.42 -4.01
C LYS A 3 -28.06 -40.91 -4.18
N PRO A 4 -28.27 -40.13 -3.10
CA PRO A 4 -28.30 -38.68 -3.19
C PRO A 4 -26.87 -38.16 -3.39
N THR A 5 -26.64 -37.46 -4.50
CA THR A 5 -25.40 -36.71 -4.74
C THR A 5 -25.46 -35.43 -3.93
N THR A 6 -24.58 -35.30 -2.94
CA THR A 6 -24.39 -34.08 -2.15
C THR A 6 -24.03 -32.91 -3.09
N PRO A 7 -24.62 -31.72 -2.93
CA PRO A 7 -24.23 -30.57 -3.73
C PRO A 7 -22.74 -30.28 -3.51
N LYS A 8 -21.96 -30.24 -4.60
CA LYS A 8 -20.60 -29.71 -4.59
C LYS A 8 -20.68 -28.30 -4.00
N GLN A 9 -20.11 -28.09 -2.82
CA GLN A 9 -19.85 -26.76 -2.30
C GLN A 9 -19.10 -26.01 -3.40
N ALA A 10 -19.70 -24.91 -3.88
CA ALA A 10 -19.03 -24.00 -4.79
C ALA A 10 -17.69 -23.59 -4.17
N PRO A 11 -16.63 -23.36 -4.97
CA PRO A 11 -15.37 -22.86 -4.44
C PRO A 11 -15.67 -21.63 -3.60
N VAL A 12 -15.25 -21.62 -2.34
CA VAL A 12 -15.23 -20.41 -1.53
C VAL A 12 -14.20 -19.50 -2.18
N ILE A 13 -14.62 -18.70 -3.15
CA ILE A 13 -13.81 -17.64 -3.71
C ILE A 13 -13.49 -16.74 -2.52
N PRO A 14 -12.21 -16.58 -2.12
CA PRO A 14 -11.87 -15.59 -1.10
C PRO A 14 -12.46 -14.27 -1.59
N LYS A 15 -13.30 -13.62 -0.78
CA LYS A 15 -13.80 -12.29 -1.11
C LYS A 15 -12.60 -11.35 -1.15
N THR A 16 -11.97 -11.22 -2.31
CA THR A 16 -10.95 -10.21 -2.55
C THR A 16 -11.60 -8.86 -2.28
N ASN A 17 -10.93 -8.02 -1.50
CA ASN A 17 -11.41 -6.69 -1.20
C ASN A 17 -11.60 -5.92 -2.53
N PRO A 18 -12.82 -5.48 -2.87
CA PRO A 18 -13.12 -4.89 -4.18
C PRO A 18 -12.44 -3.53 -4.39
N HIS A 19 -12.00 -2.88 -3.31
CA HIS A 19 -11.33 -1.59 -3.34
C HIS A 19 -9.81 -1.72 -3.54
N PHE A 20 -9.25 -2.93 -3.43
CA PHE A 20 -7.83 -3.17 -3.69
C PHE A 20 -7.62 -3.55 -5.16
N ARG A 21 -7.14 -2.60 -5.96
CA ARG A 21 -6.96 -2.72 -7.41
C ARG A 21 -5.73 -1.93 -7.86
N SER A 22 -5.22 -2.18 -9.08
CA SER A 22 -4.15 -1.35 -9.67
C SER A 22 -2.93 -1.17 -8.75
N VAL A 23 -2.33 -2.28 -8.34
CA VAL A 23 -1.20 -2.36 -7.39
C VAL A 23 -0.01 -1.51 -7.85
N ASP A 24 0.21 -1.37 -9.16
CA ASP A 24 1.25 -0.54 -9.77
C ASP A 24 1.06 0.97 -9.55
N ARG A 25 -0.13 1.39 -9.12
CA ARG A 25 -0.50 2.80 -8.89
C ARG A 25 -0.84 3.07 -7.42
N ALA A 26 -0.22 2.34 -6.51
CA ALA A 26 -0.55 2.38 -5.09
C ALA A 26 -0.70 3.79 -4.49
N PRO A 27 0.23 4.76 -4.68
CA PRO A 27 0.04 6.11 -4.13
C PRO A 27 -1.21 6.83 -4.68
N TYR A 28 -1.54 6.61 -5.96
CA TYR A 28 -2.73 7.19 -6.58
C TYR A 28 -4.01 6.57 -6.03
N GLU A 29 -4.07 5.24 -5.94
CA GLU A 29 -5.23 4.53 -5.39
C GLU A 29 -5.45 4.88 -3.91
N MET A 30 -4.38 5.06 -3.11
CA MET A 30 -4.49 5.54 -1.74
C MET A 30 -5.15 6.92 -1.66
N GLY A 31 -4.71 7.88 -2.47
CA GLY A 31 -5.31 9.21 -2.52
C GLY A 31 -6.78 9.16 -2.95
N PHE A 32 -7.11 8.31 -3.93
CA PHE A 32 -8.48 8.10 -4.37
C PHE A 32 -9.38 7.52 -3.27
N LEU A 33 -8.90 6.50 -2.56
CA LEU A 33 -9.64 5.84 -1.48
C LEU A 33 -9.80 6.74 -0.26
N LEU A 34 -8.77 7.51 0.11
CA LEU A 34 -8.83 8.48 1.21
C LEU A 34 -9.93 9.51 0.97
N LYS A 35 -9.98 10.08 -0.25
CA LYS A 35 -11.04 11.02 -0.63
C LYS A 35 -12.43 10.37 -0.54
N ALA A 36 -12.55 9.13 -1.00
CA ALA A 36 -13.80 8.37 -0.93
C ALA A 36 -14.19 7.94 0.50
N ILE A 37 -13.31 8.07 1.50
CA ILE A 37 -13.66 7.93 2.92
C ILE A 37 -14.11 9.29 3.46
N ASP A 38 -13.32 10.35 3.25
CA ASP A 38 -13.59 11.69 3.79
C ASP A 38 -14.96 12.24 3.35
N ASP A 39 -15.31 12.09 2.08
CA ASP A 39 -16.61 12.52 1.53
C ASP A 39 -17.82 11.84 2.24
N ASP A 40 -17.60 10.69 2.88
CA ASP A 40 -18.63 9.84 3.48
C ASP A 40 -18.56 9.80 5.04
N VAL A 41 -17.60 10.47 5.69
CA VAL A 41 -17.36 10.34 7.14
C VAL A 41 -17.91 11.53 7.93
N SER A 42 -18.83 11.23 8.84
CA SER A 42 -19.13 12.11 9.98
C SER A 42 -18.12 11.85 11.10
N SER A 43 -17.53 12.90 11.67
CA SER A 43 -16.61 12.81 12.82
C SER A 43 -17.24 12.20 14.08
N TYR A 44 -18.57 12.03 14.09
CA TYR A 44 -19.34 11.50 15.21
C TYR A 44 -19.87 10.07 14.97
N ALA A 45 -19.69 9.50 13.79
CA ALA A 45 -20.19 8.18 13.45
C ALA A 45 -19.05 7.15 13.33
N PRO A 46 -19.23 5.91 13.86
CA PRO A 46 -18.34 4.81 13.51
C PRO A 46 -18.32 4.59 11.99
N ILE A 47 -17.18 4.16 11.46
CA ILE A 47 -17.06 3.81 10.04
C ILE A 47 -17.96 2.62 9.68
N THR A 48 -18.42 2.61 8.43
CA THR A 48 -19.21 1.52 7.84
C THR A 48 -18.33 0.34 7.42
N ASP A 49 -18.95 -0.81 7.10
CA ASP A 49 -18.22 -1.96 6.55
C ASP A 49 -17.50 -1.63 5.24
N ASP A 50 -18.12 -0.83 4.37
CA ASP A 50 -17.51 -0.43 3.11
C ASP A 50 -16.30 0.47 3.33
N GLN A 51 -16.41 1.43 4.25
CA GLN A 51 -15.27 2.27 4.66
C GLN A 51 -14.15 1.45 5.30
N ALA A 52 -14.47 0.41 6.07
CA ALA A 52 -13.48 -0.52 6.60
C ALA A 52 -12.77 -1.30 5.48
N LEU A 53 -13.48 -1.71 4.42
CA LEU A 53 -12.85 -2.30 3.24
C LEU A 53 -11.98 -1.29 2.48
N LYS A 54 -12.40 -0.03 2.33
CA LYS A 54 -11.55 1.03 1.74
C LYS A 54 -10.28 1.24 2.58
N ALA A 55 -10.39 1.29 3.90
CA ALA A 55 -9.25 1.40 4.82
C ALA A 55 -8.29 0.20 4.70
N GLU A 56 -8.80 -1.02 4.64
CA GLU A 56 -7.99 -2.22 4.41
C GLU A 56 -7.24 -2.14 3.05
N ALA A 57 -7.90 -1.63 2.01
CA ALA A 57 -7.26 -1.45 0.71
C ALA A 57 -6.15 -0.39 0.75
N ILE A 58 -6.34 0.71 1.48
CA ILE A 58 -5.30 1.74 1.69
C ILE A 58 -4.09 1.12 2.39
N ALA A 59 -4.29 0.34 3.46
CA ALA A 59 -3.20 -0.33 4.18
C ALA A 59 -2.39 -1.24 3.24
N LYS A 60 -3.05 -2.05 2.41
CA LYS A 60 -2.36 -2.90 1.43
C LYS A 60 -1.60 -2.11 0.36
N HIS A 61 -2.14 -0.97 -0.08
CA HIS A 61 -1.44 -0.10 -1.01
C HIS A 61 -0.22 0.57 -0.36
N ALA A 62 -0.31 0.97 0.90
CA ALA A 62 0.80 1.50 1.66
C ALA A 62 1.96 0.49 1.75
N ASP A 63 1.66 -0.76 2.11
CA ASP A 63 2.65 -1.85 2.17
C ASP A 63 3.34 -2.06 0.82
N ASN A 64 2.56 -2.14 -0.26
CA ASN A 64 3.11 -2.32 -1.61
C ASN A 64 3.98 -1.11 -2.03
N ALA A 65 3.55 0.12 -1.73
CA ALA A 65 4.32 1.31 -2.04
C ALA A 65 5.66 1.33 -1.28
N GLN A 66 5.67 0.95 0.00
CA GLN A 66 6.91 0.81 0.77
C GLN A 66 7.85 -0.24 0.19
N GLU A 67 7.33 -1.38 -0.26
CA GLU A 67 8.12 -2.43 -0.88
C GLU A 67 8.78 -1.94 -2.19
N VAL A 68 8.02 -1.22 -3.02
CA VAL A 68 8.53 -0.62 -4.26
C VAL A 68 9.60 0.42 -3.95
N ILE A 69 9.38 1.30 -2.98
CA ILE A 69 10.36 2.31 -2.59
C ILE A 69 11.65 1.65 -2.08
N SER A 70 11.54 0.68 -1.17
CA SER A 70 12.70 -0.03 -0.61
C SER A 70 13.55 -0.69 -1.70
N ARG A 71 12.92 -1.44 -2.60
CA ARG A 71 13.62 -2.06 -3.74
C ARG A 71 14.25 -1.02 -4.69
N GLY A 72 13.56 0.10 -4.91
CA GLY A 72 14.09 1.20 -5.72
C GLY A 72 15.34 1.81 -5.10
N LEU A 73 15.35 2.03 -3.78
CA LEU A 73 16.51 2.54 -3.05
C LEU A 73 17.69 1.57 -3.08
N GLU A 74 17.44 0.27 -2.95
CA GLU A 74 18.46 -0.77 -3.11
C GLU A 74 19.10 -0.74 -4.50
N ALA A 75 18.28 -0.70 -5.55
CA ALA A 75 18.76 -0.64 -6.93
C ALA A 75 19.57 0.65 -7.21
N ILE A 76 19.16 1.80 -6.68
CA ILE A 76 19.93 3.04 -6.75
C ILE A 76 21.30 2.87 -6.07
N GLY A 77 21.32 2.26 -4.87
CA GLY A 77 22.55 1.97 -4.14
C GLY A 77 23.51 1.06 -4.91
N GLU A 78 22.98 0.03 -5.58
CA GLU A 78 23.76 -0.85 -6.44
C GLU A 78 24.39 -0.08 -7.62
N VAL A 79 23.58 0.72 -8.33
CA VAL A 79 24.08 1.55 -9.45
C VAL A 79 25.17 2.52 -9.00
N LEU A 80 24.98 3.19 -7.86
CA LEU A 80 25.98 4.09 -7.30
C LEU A 80 27.27 3.37 -6.91
N SER A 81 27.15 2.16 -6.36
CA SER A 81 28.31 1.33 -5.99
C SER A 81 29.10 0.90 -7.22
N ILE A 82 28.42 0.47 -8.28
CA ILE A 82 29.05 0.13 -9.57
C ILE A 82 29.76 1.35 -10.15
N ALA A 83 29.10 2.51 -10.17
CA ALA A 83 29.68 3.75 -10.68
C ALA A 83 30.90 4.20 -9.86
N GLY A 84 30.85 4.10 -8.53
CA GLY A 84 31.95 4.48 -7.65
C GLY A 84 33.18 3.58 -7.75
N CYS A 85 33.00 2.31 -8.13
CA CYS A 85 34.09 1.34 -8.32
C CYS A 85 34.69 1.37 -9.73
N ASN A 86 34.11 2.12 -10.67
CA ASN A 86 34.60 2.19 -12.04
C ASN A 86 35.52 3.41 -12.22
N ALA A 87 36.83 3.15 -12.39
CA ALA A 87 37.85 4.19 -12.57
C ALA A 87 37.63 5.07 -13.81
N ASP A 88 36.92 4.57 -14.82
CA ASP A 88 36.60 5.30 -16.04
C ASP A 88 35.24 6.02 -15.97
N ALA A 89 34.44 5.76 -14.93
CA ALA A 89 33.16 6.42 -14.75
C ALA A 89 33.35 7.82 -14.16
N THR A 90 32.84 8.82 -14.86
CA THR A 90 32.69 10.18 -14.34
C THR A 90 31.21 10.47 -14.17
N VAL A 91 30.75 10.54 -12.92
CA VAL A 91 29.38 10.97 -12.60
C VAL A 91 29.40 12.45 -12.30
N ASN A 92 28.62 13.23 -13.05
CA ASN A 92 28.49 14.67 -12.80
C ASN A 92 27.92 14.91 -11.40
N GLY A 93 28.49 15.85 -10.65
CA GLY A 93 27.99 16.27 -9.34
C GLY A 93 26.51 16.69 -9.35
N SER A 94 25.99 17.25 -10.44
CA SER A 94 24.56 17.55 -10.57
C SER A 94 23.70 16.28 -10.58
N THR A 95 24.18 15.21 -11.22
CA THR A 95 23.49 13.90 -11.23
C THR A 95 23.50 13.30 -9.83
N VAL A 96 24.63 13.35 -9.12
CA VAL A 96 24.73 12.87 -7.73
C VAL A 96 23.78 13.65 -6.81
N SER A 97 23.71 14.99 -6.97
CA SER A 97 22.78 15.83 -6.21
C SER A 97 21.33 15.43 -6.46
N ALA A 98 20.93 15.26 -7.73
CA ALA A 98 19.58 14.86 -8.09
C ALA A 98 19.20 13.47 -7.53
N ILE A 99 20.14 12.52 -7.53
CA ILE A 99 19.93 11.20 -6.90
C ILE A 99 19.74 11.35 -5.39
N GLY A 100 20.57 12.15 -4.72
CA GLY A 100 20.43 12.43 -3.29
C GLY A 100 19.10 13.08 -2.93
N GLU A 101 18.62 14.01 -3.76
CA GLU A 101 17.30 14.64 -3.61
C GLU A 101 16.17 13.61 -3.72
N ILE A 102 16.20 12.75 -4.74
CA ILE A 102 15.21 11.69 -4.92
C ILE A 102 15.21 10.71 -3.74
N ILE A 103 16.36 10.26 -3.27
CA ILE A 103 16.46 9.36 -2.10
C ILE A 103 15.80 10.01 -0.88
N ARG A 104 16.06 11.30 -0.64
CA ARG A 104 15.44 12.04 0.47
C ARG A 104 13.92 12.11 0.32
N HIS A 105 13.41 12.40 -0.88
CA HIS A 105 11.98 12.44 -1.14
C HIS A 105 11.32 11.08 -0.90
N LEU A 106 11.87 10.01 -1.48
CA LEU A 106 11.35 8.65 -1.33
C LEU A 106 11.37 8.17 0.12
N THR A 107 12.37 8.58 0.91
CA THR A 107 12.44 8.22 2.33
C THR A 107 11.31 8.86 3.13
N VAL A 108 10.98 10.12 2.86
CA VAL A 108 9.84 10.81 3.50
C VAL A 108 8.52 10.19 3.06
N GLU A 109 8.37 9.88 1.77
CA GLU A 109 7.18 9.20 1.26
C GLU A 109 7.00 7.82 1.90
N ALA A 110 8.06 7.04 2.09
CA ALA A 110 7.99 5.74 2.76
C ALA A 110 7.53 5.86 4.23
N GLN A 111 7.95 6.92 4.94
CA GLN A 111 7.47 7.22 6.29
C GLN A 111 5.97 7.52 6.28
N LEU A 112 5.53 8.40 5.36
CA LEU A 112 4.10 8.70 5.19
C LEU A 112 3.28 7.44 4.87
N MET A 113 3.77 6.57 3.99
CA MET A 113 3.07 5.32 3.68
C MET A 113 2.95 4.45 4.93
N ARG A 114 3.98 4.37 5.77
CA ARG A 114 3.94 3.62 7.04
C ARG A 114 2.90 4.15 7.99
N ASP A 115 2.97 5.45 8.29
CA ASP A 115 2.05 6.07 9.23
C ASP A 115 0.59 5.92 8.76
N MET A 116 0.37 6.05 7.44
CA MET A 116 -0.95 5.84 6.84
C MET A 116 -1.40 4.37 6.91
N GLY A 117 -0.52 3.42 6.59
CA GLY A 117 -0.81 2.00 6.64
C GLY A 117 -1.15 1.52 8.05
N ASP A 118 -0.38 1.96 9.04
CA ASP A 118 -0.60 1.67 10.46
C ASP A 118 -1.94 2.24 10.93
N LEU A 119 -2.22 3.52 10.62
CA LEU A 119 -3.49 4.16 10.95
C LEU A 119 -4.70 3.41 10.38
N MET A 120 -4.62 2.98 9.12
CA MET A 120 -5.72 2.27 8.47
C MET A 120 -5.89 0.86 9.02
N THR A 121 -4.79 0.18 9.34
CA THR A 121 -4.81 -1.14 9.99
C THR A 121 -5.50 -1.07 11.36
N ASP A 122 -5.13 -0.08 12.18
CA ASP A 122 -5.76 0.17 13.48
C ASP A 122 -7.24 0.50 13.35
N THR A 123 -7.58 1.31 12.34
CA THR A 123 -8.98 1.68 12.02
C THR A 123 -9.82 0.45 11.70
N VAL A 124 -9.30 -0.47 10.89
CA VAL A 124 -9.97 -1.74 10.55
C VAL A 124 -10.10 -2.64 11.79
N ALA A 125 -9.04 -2.78 12.58
CA ALA A 125 -9.07 -3.57 13.81
C ALA A 125 -10.11 -3.05 14.82
N ALA A 126 -10.19 -1.73 14.99
CA ALA A 126 -11.20 -1.09 15.84
C ALA A 126 -12.63 -1.35 15.34
N HIS A 127 -12.87 -1.31 14.02
CA HIS A 127 -14.15 -1.66 13.42
C HIS A 127 -14.55 -3.11 13.69
N GLN A 128 -13.64 -4.05 13.44
CA GLN A 128 -13.88 -5.48 13.66
C GLN A 128 -14.21 -5.78 15.12
N LYS A 129 -13.50 -5.15 16.06
CA LYS A 129 -13.76 -5.30 17.50
C LYS A 129 -15.16 -4.83 17.87
N ARG A 130 -15.64 -3.72 17.31
CA ARG A 130 -17.02 -3.21 17.54
C ARG A 130 -18.08 -4.15 16.98
N ARG A 131 -17.83 -4.76 15.82
CA ARG A 131 -18.76 -5.73 15.22
C ARG A 131 -18.90 -7.04 16.00
N ALA A 132 -17.91 -7.38 16.81
CA ALA A 132 -17.90 -8.61 17.60
C ALA A 132 -18.61 -8.47 18.96
N GLN A 133 -19.05 -7.26 19.32
CA GLN A 133 -19.81 -6.94 20.53
C GLN A 133 -21.32 -6.97 20.24
#